data_AF-A0A392RUQ2-F1
#
_entry.id   AF-A0A392RUQ2-F1
#
_cell.length_a   1.000
_cell.length_b   1.000
_cell.length_c   1.000
_cell.angle_alpha   90.00
_cell.angle_beta   90.00
_cell.angle_gamma   90.00
#
_symmetry.space_group_name_H-M   'P 1'
#
loop_
_entity.id
_entity.type
_entity.pdbx_description
1 polymer ?
#
loop_
_entity_poly.entity_id
_entity_poly.type
_entity_poly.pdbx_seq_one_letter_code
_entity_poly.pdbx_strand_id
1 'polypeptide(L)' 'MGVKEAIEFLKKFQHNFHLTSIIIETDNSSIVKAIHDRRYPRAYWGHVARKVRELVDENHQIYVHW' A
#
# COMPACT_ATOMS: atom_id res chain seq x y z
N MET A 1 -4.39 6.80 -9.61
CA MET A 1 -2.98 6.91 -9.99
C MET A 1 -2.12 7.30 -8.77
N GLY A 2 -2.50 6.87 -7.55
CA GLY A 2 -1.83 7.26 -6.29
C GLY A 2 -1.14 6.07 -5.60
N VAL A 3 -1.93 5.25 -4.89
CA VAL A 3 -1.40 4.14 -4.06
C VAL A 3 -0.67 3.07 -4.88
N LYS A 4 -1.16 2.74 -6.08
CA LYS A 4 -0.54 1.72 -6.94
C LYS A 4 0.84 2.17 -7.41
N GLU A 5 0.94 3.41 -7.86
CA GLU A 5 2.17 4.03 -8.38
C GLU A 5 3.19 4.19 -7.26
N ALA A 6 2.75 4.57 -6.05
CA ALA A 6 3.59 4.59 -4.86
C ALA A 6 4.18 3.19 -4.56
N ILE A 7 3.39 2.13 -4.62
CA ILE A 7 3.89 0.76 -4.45
C ILE A 7 4.90 0.37 -5.53
N GLU A 8 4.60 0.66 -6.79
CA GLU A 8 5.51 0.33 -7.90
C GLU A 8 6.83 1.08 -7.79
N PHE A 9 6.79 2.31 -7.29
CA PHE A 9 7.99 3.07 -6.92
C PHE A 9 8.76 2.38 -5.78
N LEU A 10 8.10 2.04 -4.68
CA LEU A 10 8.75 1.38 -3.54
C LEU A 10 9.43 0.07 -3.94
N LYS A 11 8.76 -0.78 -4.72
CA LYS A 11 9.33 -2.05 -5.21
C LYS A 11 10.60 -1.85 -6.04
N LYS A 12 10.70 -0.76 -6.81
CA LYS A 12 11.88 -0.45 -7.62
C LYS A 12 13.04 0.09 -6.80
N PHE A 13 12.76 0.80 -5.71
CA PHE A 13 13.76 1.55 -4.96
C PHE A 13 14.11 0.94 -3.59
N GLN A 14 13.39 -0.10 -3.15
CA GLN A 14 13.61 -0.80 -1.89
C GLN A 14 15.04 -1.34 -1.72
N HIS A 15 15.69 -1.74 -2.82
CA HIS A 15 17.07 -2.22 -2.79
C HIS A 15 18.12 -1.11 -2.70
N ASN A 16 17.77 0.11 -3.12
CA ASN A 16 18.73 1.21 -3.28
C ASN A 16 18.68 2.22 -2.12
N PHE A 17 17.57 2.28 -1.40
CA PHE A 17 17.40 3.18 -0.27
C PHE A 17 17.15 2.37 1.00
N HIS A 18 17.98 2.55 2.02
CA HIS A 18 17.69 2.15 3.40
C HIS A 18 16.57 3.05 3.96
N LEU A 19 15.36 2.90 3.44
CA LEU A 19 14.17 3.58 3.96
C LEU A 19 13.77 2.91 5.27
N THR A 20 13.90 3.63 6.38
CA THR A 20 13.59 3.14 7.73
C THR A 20 12.10 3.16 8.06
N SER A 21 11.30 3.97 7.36
CA SER A 21 9.85 4.03 7.47
C SER A 21 9.24 4.72 6.25
N ILE A 22 8.14 4.19 5.72
CA ILE A 22 7.42 4.72 4.56
C ILE A 22 5.96 4.93 4.94
N ILE A 23 5.44 6.13 4.68
CA ILE A 23 4.03 6.47 4.87
C ILE A 23 3.40 6.68 3.49
N ILE A 24 2.35 5.93 3.18
CA ILE A 24 1.53 6.10 1.99
C ILE A 24 0.22 6.78 2.40
N GLU A 25 0.03 8.02 1.99
CA GLU A 25 -1.18 8.81 2.26
C GLU A 25 -2.13 8.80 1.05
N THR A 26 -3.42 8.63 1.30
CA THR A 26 -4.43 8.67 0.23
C THR A 26 -5.78 9.12 0.74
N ASP A 27 -6.40 10.07 0.03
CA ASP A 27 -7.75 10.56 0.28
C ASP A 27 -8.86 9.51 0.08
N ASN A 28 -8.53 8.35 -0.50
CA ASN A 28 -9.47 7.27 -0.76
C ASN A 28 -9.70 6.42 0.49
N SER A 29 -10.59 6.89 1.37
CA SER A 29 -10.94 6.17 2.61
C SER A 29 -11.41 4.71 2.38
N SER A 30 -11.96 4.39 1.22
CA SER A 30 -12.39 3.02 0.89
C SER A 30 -11.21 2.08 0.69
N ILE A 31 -10.11 2.55 0.08
CA ILE A 31 -8.91 1.73 -0.08
C ILE A 31 -8.21 1.52 1.26
N VAL A 32 -8.12 2.57 2.07
CA VAL A 32 -7.50 2.53 3.42
C VAL A 32 -8.24 1.51 4.29
N LYS A 33 -9.58 1.57 4.33
CA LYS A 33 -10.40 0.57 5.03
C LYS A 33 -10.21 -0.84 4.50
N ALA A 34 -10.20 -1.04 3.18
CA ALA A 34 -9.99 -2.37 2.59
C ALA A 34 -8.62 -2.98 2.97
N ILE A 35 -7.57 -2.15 3.06
CA ILE A 35 -6.22 -2.57 3.47
C ILE A 35 -6.20 -2.98 4.94
N HIS A 36 -6.75 -2.14 5.82
CA HIS A 36 -6.78 -2.38 7.27
C HIS A 36 -7.69 -3.55 7.65
N ASP A 37 -8.90 -3.60 7.09
CA ASP A 37 -9.89 -4.64 7.39
C ASP A 37 -9.60 -5.99 6.72
N ARG A 38 -8.60 -6.05 5.83
CA ARG A 38 -8.27 -7.21 4.99
C ARG A 38 -9.46 -7.75 4.18
N ARG A 39 -10.35 -6.85 3.76
CA ARG A 39 -11.54 -7.16 2.95
C ARG A 39 -11.38 -6.55 1.58
N TYR A 40 -11.27 -7.39 0.56
CA TYR A 40 -10.96 -6.98 -0.81
C TYR A 40 -12.12 -7.30 -1.76
N PRO A 41 -12.94 -6.29 -2.14
CA PRO A 41 -13.95 -6.48 -3.18
C PRO A 41 -13.30 -6.96 -4.49
N ARG A 42 -14.04 -7.69 -5.34
CA ARG A 42 -13.57 -8.11 -6.69
C ARG A 42 -13.55 -6.96 -7.71
N ALA A 43 -13.20 -5.77 -7.26
CA ALA A 43 -13.04 -4.57 -8.09
C ALA A 43 -11.55 -4.21 -8.19
N TYR A 44 -11.19 -3.35 -9.14
CA TYR A 44 -9.83 -2.86 -9.33
C TYR A 44 -9.19 -2.40 -8.00
N TRP A 45 -9.90 -1.60 -7.21
CA TRP A 45 -9.41 -1.10 -5.94
C TRP A 45 -9.21 -2.18 -4.86
N GLY A 46 -9.99 -3.26 -4.88
CA GLY A 46 -9.76 -4.39 -3.99
C GLY A 46 -8.50 -5.16 -4.35
N HIS A 47 -8.20 -5.32 -5.64
CA HIS A 47 -6.91 -5.89 -6.07
C HIS A 47 -5.72 -5.02 -5.67
N VAL A 48 -5.84 -3.70 -5.78
CA VAL A 48 -4.80 -2.77 -5.31
C VAL A 48 -4.63 -2.87 -3.80
N ALA A 49 -5.72 -2.81 -3.03
CA ALA A 49 -5.70 -2.93 -1.57
C ALA A 49 -5.05 -4.25 -1.10
N ARG A 50 -5.30 -5.37 -1.79
CA ARG A 50 -4.67 -6.65 -1.49
C ARG A 50 -3.14 -6.59 -1.68
N LYS A 51 -2.69 -6.05 -2.82
CA LYS A 51 -1.25 -5.89 -3.10
C LYS A 51 -0.55 -4.96 -2.11
N VAL A 52 -1.24 -3.92 -1.64
CA VAL A 52 -0.71 -3.05 -0.57
C VAL A 52 -0.53 -3.85 0.71
N ARG A 53 -1.56 -4.61 1.13
CA ARG A 53 -1.49 -5.40 2.36
C ARG A 53 -0.36 -6.42 2.32
N GLU A 54 -0.22 -7.13 1.19
CA GLU A 54 0.89 -8.07 0.95
C GLU A 54 2.25 -7.38 1.17
N LEU A 55 2.44 -6.18 0.58
CA LEU A 55 3.68 -5.41 0.74
C LEU A 55 3.93 -4.94 2.18
N VAL A 56 2.88 -4.53 2.89
CA VAL A 56 2.98 -4.09 4.30
C VAL A 56 3.25 -5.28 5.22
N ASP A 57 2.68 -6.46 4.94
CA ASP A 57 2.96 -7.69 5.68
C ASP A 57 4.41 -8.15 5.47
N GLU A 58 4.96 -7.97 4.26
CA GLU A 58 6.37 -8.26 3.95
C GLU A 58 7.32 -7.21 4.54
N ASN A 59 6.85 -5.98 4.77
CA ASN A 59 7.66 -4.85 5.23
C ASN A 59 6.96 -4.09 6.36
N HIS A 60 7.27 -4.44 7.60
CA HIS A 60 6.70 -3.83 8.81
C HIS A 60 7.02 -2.33 9.00
N GLN A 61 7.76 -1.71 8.07
CA GLN A 61 8.10 -0.30 8.05
C GLN A 61 7.21 0.53 7.11
N ILE A 62 6.21 -0.07 6.48
CA ILE A 62 5.26 0.63 5.60
C ILE A 62 3.95 0.87 6.34
N TYR A 63 3.46 2.10 6.29
CA TYR A 63 2.21 2.53 6.91
C TYR A 63 1.28 3.16 5.88
N VAL A 64 -0.03 2.97 6.04
CA VAL A 64 -1.05 3.49 5.12
C VAL A 64 -2.10 4.28 5.88
N HIS A 65 -2.26 5.56 5.52
CA HIS A 65 -3.15 6.50 6.18
C HIS A 65 -4.08 7.22 5.20
N TRP A 66 -5.20 7.72 5.75
CA TRP A 66 -6.11 8.64 5.06
C TRP A 66 -5.55 10.07 5.15
#